data_AF-A0A9P3QB97-F1
#
_entry.id   AF-A0A9P3QB97-F1
#
_cell.length_a   1.000
_cell.length_b   1.000
_cell.length_c   1.000
_cell.angle_alpha   90.00
_cell.angle_beta   90.00
_cell.angle_gamma   90.00
#
_symmetry.space_group_name_H-M   'P 1'
#
loop_
_entity.id
_entity.type
_entity.pdbx_description
1 polymer ?
#
loop_
_entity_poly.entity_id
_entity_poly.type
_entity_poly.pdbx_seq_one_letter_code
_entity_poly.pdbx_strand_id
1 'polypeptide(L)'
;MAEIELPRALRVVAPDGLPAVPAVLARVDRFDLDPVIRSTAASYPEASLCTLDAVHLATAQVASSAAPLAALVTSDTRLGQAAAALGITVAAPGARHQPPVL
;
A
#
# COMPACT_ATOMS: atom_id res chain seq x y z
N MET A 1 -8.70 -2.26 -4.33
CA MET A 1 -8.29 -3.54 -3.68
C MET A 1 -8.66 -3.60 -2.20
N ALA A 2 -8.59 -2.48 -1.46
CA ALA A 2 -8.91 -2.43 -0.02
C ALA A 2 -10.26 -3.06 0.38
N GLU A 3 -11.30 -2.92 -0.45
CA GLU A 3 -12.63 -3.55 -0.25
C GLU A 3 -12.61 -5.08 -0.22
N ILE A 4 -11.58 -5.70 -0.82
CA ILE A 4 -11.39 -7.15 -0.85
C ILE A 4 -10.45 -7.57 0.28
N GLU A 5 -9.31 -6.88 0.41
CA GLU A 5 -8.26 -7.23 1.37
C GLU A 5 -8.70 -7.03 2.82
N LEU A 6 -9.28 -5.87 3.15
CA LEU A 6 -9.65 -5.53 4.52
C LEU A 6 -10.62 -6.55 5.14
N PRO A 7 -11.78 -6.89 4.55
CA PRO A 7 -12.65 -7.89 5.14
C PRO A 7 -12.03 -9.29 5.15
N ARG A 8 -11.18 -9.65 4.19
CA ARG A 8 -10.47 -10.94 4.20
C ARG A 8 -9.46 -11.02 5.35
N ALA A 9 -8.70 -9.96 5.58
CA ALA A 9 -7.77 -9.86 6.69
C ALA A 9 -8.51 -9.93 8.03
N LEU A 10 -9.59 -9.15 8.19
CA LEU A 10 -10.39 -9.13 9.41
C LEU A 10 -11.00 -10.50 9.75
N ARG A 11 -11.46 -11.28 8.76
CA ARG A 11 -11.92 -12.66 9.01
C ARG A 11 -10.87 -13.55 9.66
N VAL A 12 -9.59 -13.28 9.43
CA VAL A 12 -8.48 -14.06 9.99
C VAL A 12 -8.09 -13.55 11.37
N VAL A 13 -8.01 -12.23 11.55
CA VAL A 13 -7.36 -11.63 12.74
C VAL A 13 -8.31 -10.98 13.73
N ALA A 14 -9.49 -10.51 13.29
CA ALA A 14 -10.46 -9.79 14.11
C ALA A 14 -11.86 -9.79 13.46
N PRO A 15 -12.59 -10.94 13.45
CA PRO A 15 -13.87 -11.06 12.75
C PRO A 15 -14.94 -10.05 13.20
N ASP A 16 -14.93 -9.68 14.49
CA ASP A 16 -15.85 -8.71 15.07
C ASP A 16 -15.70 -7.29 14.49
N GLY A 17 -14.59 -7.02 13.80
CA GLY A 17 -14.35 -5.75 13.11
C GLY A 17 -15.05 -5.62 11.75
N LEU A 18 -15.61 -6.70 11.19
CA LEU A 18 -16.24 -6.69 9.87
C LEU A 18 -17.35 -5.63 9.69
N PRO A 19 -18.23 -5.38 10.67
CA PRO A 19 -19.26 -4.34 10.55
C PRO A 19 -18.68 -2.92 10.38
N ALA A 20 -17.44 -2.67 10.79
CA ALA A 20 -16.80 -1.35 10.70
C ALA A 20 -16.18 -1.07 9.33
N VAL A 21 -16.02 -2.08 8.46
CA VAL A 21 -15.33 -1.95 7.16
C VAL A 21 -15.85 -0.79 6.30
N PRO A 22 -17.18 -0.61 6.10
CA PRO A 22 -17.68 0.49 5.27
C PRO A 22 -17.29 1.86 5.83
N ALA A 23 -17.38 2.04 7.15
CA ALA A 23 -17.05 3.31 7.80
C ALA A 23 -15.56 3.65 7.72
N VAL A 24 -14.68 2.63 7.76
CA VAL A 24 -13.24 2.82 7.57
C VAL A 24 -12.92 3.20 6.13
N LEU A 25 -13.48 2.47 5.16
CA LEU A 25 -13.23 2.72 3.74
C LEU A 25 -13.78 4.06 3.25
N ALA A 26 -14.82 4.60 3.91
CA ALA A 26 -15.35 5.93 3.64
C ALA A 26 -14.39 7.07 4.00
N ARG A 27 -13.33 6.79 4.78
CA ARG A 27 -12.35 7.79 5.25
C ARG A 27 -11.06 7.81 4.44
N VAL A 28 -10.94 6.96 3.43
CA VAL A 28 -9.73 6.86 2.60
C VAL A 28 -10.08 7.13 1.15
N ASP A 29 -9.22 7.91 0.49
CA ASP A 29 -9.28 8.05 -0.95
C ASP A 29 -8.88 6.71 -1.59
N ARG A 30 -9.68 6.27 -2.55
CA ARG A 30 -9.50 5.00 -3.26
C ARG A 30 -9.13 5.30 -4.69
N PHE A 31 -8.06 4.67 -5.15
CA PHE A 31 -7.65 4.67 -6.55
C PHE A 31 -8.22 3.43 -7.24
N ASP A 32 -8.90 3.65 -8.36
CA ASP A 32 -9.36 2.56 -9.22
C ASP A 32 -8.20 1.93 -9.97
N LEU A 33 -8.27 0.62 -10.22
CA LEU A 33 -7.25 -0.09 -10.99
C LEU A 33 -7.45 0.18 -12.50
N ASP A 34 -6.96 1.34 -12.93
CA ASP A 34 -7.05 1.79 -14.31
C ASP A 34 -5.94 1.19 -15.21
N PRO A 35 -5.95 1.46 -16.53
CA PRO A 35 -4.90 0.99 -17.43
C PRO A 35 -3.50 1.52 -17.11
N VAL A 36 -3.38 2.73 -16.54
CA VAL A 36 -2.08 3.32 -16.18
C VAL A 36 -1.45 2.51 -15.05
N ILE A 37 -2.18 2.29 -13.96
CA ILE A 37 -1.71 1.49 -12.83
C ILE A 37 -1.37 0.06 -13.27
N ARG A 38 -2.19 -0.55 -14.13
CA ARG A 38 -1.90 -1.89 -14.67
C ARG A 38 -0.62 -1.93 -15.49
N SER A 39 -0.42 -0.95 -16.38
CA SER A 39 0.79 -0.87 -17.20
C SER A 39 2.03 -0.61 -16.33
N THR A 40 1.93 0.26 -15.34
CA THR A 40 3.02 0.53 -14.39
C THR A 40 3.37 -0.72 -13.59
N ALA A 41 2.37 -1.42 -13.04
CA ALA A 41 2.59 -2.66 -12.29
C ALA A 41 3.26 -3.75 -13.13
N ALA A 42 2.87 -3.89 -14.40
CA ALA A 42 3.46 -4.86 -15.33
C ALA A 42 4.90 -4.51 -15.75
N SER A 43 5.33 -3.25 -15.54
CA SER A 43 6.66 -2.79 -15.92
C SER A 43 7.75 -3.10 -14.88
N TYR A 44 7.37 -3.51 -13.67
CA TYR A 44 8.34 -3.79 -12.62
C TYR A 44 9.14 -5.06 -12.93
N PRO A 45 10.49 -4.98 -12.97
CA PRO A 45 11.34 -6.12 -13.29
C PRO A 45 11.50 -7.11 -12.12
N GLU A 46 11.15 -6.72 -10.90
CA GLU A 46 11.33 -7.55 -9.70
C GLU A 46 10.35 -8.74 -9.67
N ALA A 47 10.83 -9.91 -10.10
CA ALA A 47 10.05 -11.16 -10.08
C ALA A 47 9.61 -11.63 -8.67
N SER A 48 10.20 -11.07 -7.61
CA SER A 48 9.84 -11.38 -6.22
C SER A 48 8.63 -10.59 -5.72
N LEU A 49 8.20 -9.53 -6.43
CA LEU A 49 6.97 -8.82 -6.11
C LEU A 49 5.79 -9.70 -6.48
N CYS A 50 4.95 -10.02 -5.49
CA CYS A 50 3.69 -10.65 -5.82
C CYS A 50 2.81 -9.66 -6.61
N THR A 51 1.89 -10.17 -7.43
CA THR A 51 1.02 -9.32 -8.26
C THR A 51 0.30 -8.23 -7.46
N LEU A 52 -0.09 -8.54 -6.22
CA LEU A 52 -0.78 -7.59 -5.35
C LEU A 52 0.15 -6.45 -4.91
N ASP A 53 1.39 -6.78 -4.52
CA ASP A 53 2.40 -5.81 -4.13
C ASP A 53 2.78 -4.90 -5.30
N ALA A 54 2.90 -5.46 -6.52
CA ALA A 54 3.14 -4.69 -7.72
C ALA A 54 2.00 -3.68 -8.00
N VAL A 55 0.74 -4.07 -7.77
CA VAL A 55 -0.38 -3.13 -7.92
C VAL A 55 -0.36 -2.04 -6.85
N HIS A 56 -0.12 -2.37 -5.57
CA HIS A 56 0.01 -1.37 -4.50
C HIS A 56 1.15 -0.38 -4.78
N LEU A 57 2.29 -0.88 -5.25
CA LEU A 57 3.45 -0.05 -5.60
C LEU A 57 3.14 0.88 -6.78
N ALA A 58 2.50 0.37 -7.82
CA ALA A 58 2.09 1.15 -8.98
C ALA A 58 1.09 2.24 -8.61
N THR A 59 0.11 1.93 -7.75
CA THR A 59 -0.83 2.94 -7.23
C THR A 59 -0.10 4.05 -6.49
N ALA A 60 0.87 3.72 -5.61
CA ALA A 60 1.64 4.72 -4.89
C ALA A 60 2.49 5.60 -5.82
N GLN A 61 3.15 4.99 -6.81
CA GLN A 61 3.94 5.72 -7.80
C GLN A 61 3.06 6.67 -8.64
N VAL A 62 1.90 6.20 -9.12
CA VAL A 62 0.96 7.04 -9.88
C VAL A 62 0.42 8.17 -8.99
N ALA A 63 -0.01 7.87 -7.75
CA ALA A 63 -0.50 8.88 -6.81
C ALA A 63 0.56 9.96 -6.51
N SER A 64 1.83 9.57 -6.36
CA SER A 64 2.93 10.50 -6.11
C SER A 64 3.18 11.50 -7.24
N SER A 65 2.75 11.16 -8.47
CA SER A 65 2.83 12.08 -9.61
C SER A 65 1.68 13.09 -9.66
N ALA A 66 0.54 12.78 -9.02
CA ALA A 66 -0.61 13.66 -8.94
C ALA A 66 -0.55 14.63 -7.74
N ALA A 67 0.01 14.19 -6.62
CA ALA A 67 0.19 15.00 -5.42
C ALA A 67 1.37 14.49 -4.56
N PRO A 68 1.97 15.32 -3.68
CA PRO A 68 3.04 14.89 -2.81
C PRO A 68 2.62 13.69 -1.93
N LEU A 69 3.20 12.53 -2.20
CA LEU A 69 3.02 11.34 -1.38
C LEU A 69 3.97 11.40 -0.18
N ALA A 70 3.43 11.46 1.04
CA ALA A 70 4.24 11.52 2.24
C ALA A 70 5.02 10.22 2.50
N ALA A 71 4.35 9.07 2.37
CA ALA A 71 4.95 7.75 2.49
C ALA A 71 4.03 6.65 1.94
N LEU A 72 4.62 5.52 1.54
CA LEU A 72 3.94 4.23 1.45
C LEU A 72 3.97 3.56 2.82
N VAL A 73 2.79 3.22 3.35
CA VAL A 73 2.66 2.52 4.64
C VAL A 73 2.58 1.02 4.40
N THR A 74 3.58 0.25 4.84
CA THR A 74 3.58 -1.22 4.71
C THR A 74 4.39 -1.90 5.81
N SER A 75 3.92 -3.05 6.30
CA SER A 75 4.67 -3.93 7.19
C SER A 75 5.39 -5.07 6.42
N ASP A 76 5.13 -5.25 5.12
CA ASP A 76 5.89 -6.20 4.29
C ASP A 76 7.22 -5.56 3.87
N THR A 77 8.32 -6.14 4.31
CA THR A 77 9.67 -5.62 4.08
C THR A 77 10.07 -5.66 2.60
N ARG A 78 9.56 -6.61 1.81
CA ARG A 78 9.86 -6.72 0.38
C ARG A 78 9.18 -5.62 -0.40
N LEU A 79 7.90 -5.36 -0.12
CA LEU A 79 7.18 -4.22 -0.69
C LEU A 79 7.84 -2.89 -0.27
N GLY A 80 8.26 -2.77 0.98
CA GLY A 80 9.01 -1.60 1.46
C GLY A 80 10.33 -1.39 0.71
N GLN A 81 11.11 -2.44 0.48
CA GLN A 81 12.35 -2.35 -0.29
C GLN A 81 12.11 -1.93 -1.74
N ALA A 82 11.09 -2.48 -2.40
CA ALA A 82 10.73 -2.10 -3.76
C ALA A 82 10.30 -0.63 -3.86
N ALA A 83 9.51 -0.14 -2.90
CA ALA A 83 9.13 1.27 -2.82
C ALA A 83 10.32 2.20 -2.58
N ALA A 84 11.21 1.84 -1.67
CA ALA A 84 12.43 2.61 -1.41
C ALA A 84 13.34 2.68 -2.65
N ALA A 85 13.43 1.62 -3.44
CA ALA A 85 14.19 1.61 -4.70
C ALA A 85 13.63 2.58 -5.76
N LEU A 86 12.33 2.92 -5.68
CA LEU A 86 11.68 3.94 -6.51
C LEU A 86 11.74 5.35 -5.90
N GLY A 87 12.45 5.54 -4.79
CA GLY A 87 12.52 6.81 -4.08
C GLY A 87 11.28 7.18 -3.27
N ILE A 88 10.36 6.23 -3.05
CA ILE A 88 9.17 6.44 -2.23
C ILE A 88 9.53 6.23 -0.76
N THR A 89 9.26 7.24 0.08
CA THR A 89 9.40 7.12 1.54
C THR A 89 8.55 5.97 2.07
N VAL A 90 9.09 5.13 2.94
CA VAL A 90 8.36 4.00 3.54
C VAL A 90 8.16 4.21 5.03
N ALA A 91 6.93 3.98 5.50
CA ALA A 91 6.61 3.91 6.92
C ALA A 91 6.07 2.52 7.26
N ALA A 92 6.62 1.90 8.31
CA ALA A 92 6.18 0.58 8.75
C ALA A 92 5.47 0.68 10.11
N PRO A 93 4.15 0.41 10.18
CA PRO A 93 3.44 0.35 11.45
C PRO A 93 4.05 -0.74 12.35
N GLY A 94 4.36 -0.40 13.60
CA GLY A 94 4.93 -1.34 14.56
C GLY A 94 6.46 -1.47 14.52
N ALA A 95 7.15 -0.94 13.51
CA ALA A 95 8.57 -0.63 13.65
C ALA A 95 8.68 0.60 14.56
N ARG A 96 9.47 0.55 15.64
CA ARG A 96 9.66 1.72 16.53
C ARG A 96 10.06 2.93 15.68
N HIS A 97 9.20 3.96 15.64
CA HIS A 97 9.62 5.27 15.18
C HIS A 97 10.69 5.77 16.17
N GLN A 98 11.96 5.75 15.76
CA GLN A 98 13.01 6.42 16.51
C GLN A 98 13.07 7.87 15.98
N PRO A 99 12.71 8.88 16.79
CA PRO A 99 12.78 10.26 16.34
C PRO A 99 14.24 10.65 16.05
N PRO A 100 14.48 11.61 15.15
CA PRO A 100 15.83 12.05 14.84
C PRO A 100 16.50 12.61 16.10
N VAL A 101 17.72 12.14 16.37
CA VAL A 101 18.57 12.68 17.42
C VAL A 101 19.05 14.05 16.95
N LEU A 102 18.65 15.11 17.65
CA LEU A 102 19.22 16.45 17.55
C LEU A 102 20.57 16.51 18.29
#